data_AF-Q7VEA9-F1
#
_entry.id   AF-Q7VEA9-F1
#
_cell.length_a   1.000
_cell.length_b   1.000
_cell.length_c   1.000
_cell.angle_alpha   90.00
_cell.angle_beta   90.00
_cell.angle_gamma   90.00
#
_symmetry.space_group_name_H-M   'P 1'
#
loop_
_entity.id
_entity.type
_entity.pdbx_description
1 polymer ?
#
loop_
_entity_poly.entity_id
_entity_poly.type
_entity_poly.pdbx_seq_one_letter_code
_entity_poly.pdbx_strand_id
1 'polypeptide(L)' 'MVRLEQITALILAAGLAIPSYWFFWTLAGGGGYEQREIKQVPLIEKQIINKTGGIKGPL' A
#
# COMPACT_ATOMS: atom_id res chain seq x y z
N MET A 1 -3.11 46.13 -9.80
CA MET A 1 -2.66 45.10 -10.77
C MET A 1 -2.86 43.68 -10.22
N VAL A 2 -3.89 43.45 -9.39
CA VAL A 2 -3.94 42.26 -8.52
C VAL A 2 -4.73 41.09 -9.12
N ARG A 3 -5.62 41.36 -10.08
CA ARG A 3 -6.53 40.33 -10.63
C ARG A 3 -5.80 39.26 -11.43
N LEU A 4 -4.83 39.65 -12.26
CA LEU A 4 -4.12 38.70 -13.11
C LEU A 4 -3.19 37.83 -12.25
N GLU A 5 -2.43 38.43 -11.34
CA GLU A 5 -1.55 37.70 -10.41
C GLU A 5 -2.32 36.69 -9.55
N GLN A 6 -3.51 37.04 -9.07
CA GLN A 6 -4.37 36.11 -8.32
C GLN A 6 -4.89 34.95 -9.19
N ILE A 7 -5.32 35.24 -10.42
CA ILE A 7 -5.77 34.20 -11.36
C ILE A 7 -4.60 33.27 -11.71
N THR A 8 -3.42 33.83 -11.98
CA THR A 8 -2.21 33.06 -12.26
C THR A 8 -1.81 32.21 -11.07
N ALA A 9 -1.87 32.75 -9.84
CA ALA A 9 -1.57 32.00 -8.63
C ALA A 9 -2.54 30.82 -8.42
N LEU A 10 -3.84 31.02 -8.69
CA LEU A 10 -4.83 29.94 -8.62
C LEU A 10 -4.60 28.86 -9.66
N ILE A 11 -4.29 29.23 -10.90
CA ILE A 11 -3.96 28.29 -11.97
C ILE A 11 -2.69 27.52 -11.63
N LEU A 12 -1.66 28.19 -11.12
CA LEU A 12 -0.42 27.55 -10.69
C LEU A 12 -0.69 26.55 -9.56
N ALA A 13 -1.44 26.97 -8.54
CA ALA A 13 -1.78 26.12 -7.40
C ALA A 13 -2.61 24.90 -7.83
N ALA A 14 -3.66 25.08 -8.63
CA ALA A 14 -4.50 23.99 -9.11
C ALA A 14 -3.73 23.06 -10.07
N GLY A 15 -2.93 23.64 -10.96
CA GLY A 15 -2.12 22.93 -11.94
C GLY A 15 -0.97 22.15 -11.31
N LEU A 16 -0.43 22.60 -10.18
CA LEU A 16 0.52 21.80 -9.39
C LEU A 16 -0.21 20.77 -8.53
N ALA A 17 -1.31 21.12 -7.86
CA ALA A 17 -1.94 20.25 -6.88
C ALA A 17 -2.59 19.01 -7.50
N ILE A 18 -3.42 19.18 -8.54
CA ILE A 18 -4.26 18.10 -9.09
C ILE A 18 -3.41 16.98 -9.72
N PRO A 19 -2.54 17.25 -10.71
CA PRO A 19 -1.72 16.20 -11.31
C PRO A 19 -0.65 15.67 -10.37
N SER A 20 -0.11 16.48 -9.45
CA SER A 20 0.84 15.97 -8.46
C SER A 20 0.16 15.00 -7.51
N TYR A 21 -1.02 15.32 -6.98
CA TYR A 21 -1.79 14.39 -6.15
C TYR A 21 -2.04 13.08 -6.90
N TRP A 22 -2.49 13.14 -8.15
CA TRP A 22 -2.71 11.95 -8.96
C TRP A 22 -1.43 11.13 -9.17
N PHE A 23 -0.31 11.78 -9.50
CA PHE A 23 0.97 11.13 -9.70
C PHE A 23 1.52 10.48 -8.43
N PHE A 24 1.54 11.21 -7.32
CA PHE A 24 1.96 10.66 -6.03
C PHE A 24 1.02 9.57 -5.52
N TRP A 25 -0.29 9.69 -5.80
CA TRP A 25 -1.25 8.62 -5.53
C TRP A 25 -0.89 7.34 -6.28
N THR A 26 -0.50 7.43 -7.56
CA THR A 26 -0.06 6.24 -8.31
C THR A 26 1.25 5.63 -7.80
N LEU A 27 2.22 6.45 -7.39
CA LEU A 27 3.50 5.98 -6.84
C LEU A 27 3.40 5.40 -5.43
N ALA A 28 2.49 5.92 -4.60
CA ALA A 28 2.24 5.42 -3.26
C ALA A 28 1.48 4.08 -3.23
N GLY A 29 1.31 3.43 -4.39
CA GLY A 29 0.51 2.20 -4.54
C GLY A 29 -0.97 2.51 -4.55
N GLY A 30 -1.43 3.31 -5.53
CA GLY A 30 -2.78 3.93 -5.60
C GLY A 30 -3.98 2.97 -5.56
N GLY A 31 -4.23 2.36 -4.39
CA GLY A 31 -5.26 1.36 -4.12
C GLY A 31 -4.72 -0.02 -3.71
N GLY A 32 -3.42 -0.17 -3.61
CA GLY A 32 -2.76 -1.41 -3.28
C GLY A 32 -1.38 -1.06 -2.76
N TYR A 33 -1.31 -0.64 -1.49
CA TYR A 33 -0.20 -1.08 -0.67
C TYR A 33 -0.03 -2.55 -1.04
N GLU A 34 1.13 -2.92 -1.57
CA GLU A 34 1.70 -4.22 -1.28
C GLU A 34 1.46 -4.36 0.23
N GLN A 35 0.37 -5.06 0.57
CA GLN A 35 0.23 -5.72 1.84
C GLN A 35 1.54 -6.45 1.85
N ARG A 36 2.50 -5.88 2.62
CA ARG A 36 3.78 -6.48 2.97
C ARG A 36 3.49 -7.94 2.85
N GLU A 37 4.03 -8.63 1.85
CA GLU A 37 3.84 -10.07 1.74
C GLU A 37 3.96 -10.51 3.18
N ILE A 38 2.82 -10.82 3.82
CA ILE A 38 2.82 -11.23 5.21
C ILE A 38 3.30 -12.59 4.91
N LYS A 39 4.62 -12.66 4.88
CA LYS A 39 5.46 -13.72 4.42
C LYS A 39 4.68 -14.89 4.92
N GLN A 40 4.02 -15.61 4.01
CA GLN A 40 3.16 -16.73 4.39
C GLN A 40 4.14 -17.83 4.80
N VAL A 41 4.90 -17.54 5.85
CA VAL A 41 5.68 -18.43 6.69
C VAL A 41 4.60 -19.22 7.42
N PRO A 42 4.64 -20.53 7.26
CA PRO A 42 3.65 -21.17 6.42
C PRO A 42 2.48 -21.61 7.29
N LEU A 43 1.25 -21.36 6.83
CA LEU A 43 0.11 -22.14 7.32
C LEU A 43 0.36 -23.65 7.12
N ILE A 44 1.18 -24.01 6.12
CA ILE A 44 1.72 -25.37 5.93
C ILE A 44 2.46 -25.86 7.19
N GLU A 45 3.25 -25.04 7.88
CA GLU A 45 4.02 -25.45 9.06
C GLU A 45 3.11 -25.65 10.28
N LYS A 46 2.14 -24.74 10.51
CA LYS A 46 1.13 -24.95 11.56
C LYS A 46 0.25 -26.17 11.29
N GLN A 47 -0.09 -26.44 10.03
CA GLN A 47 -0.94 -27.56 9.65
C GLN A 47 -0.18 -28.89 9.70
N ILE A 48 1.10 -28.91 9.32
CA ILE A 48 1.99 -30.06 9.50
C ILE A 48 2.23 -30.32 10.99
N ILE A 49 2.55 -29.33 11.81
CA ILE A 49 2.77 -29.53 13.26
C ILE A 49 1.49 -30.02 13.94
N ASN A 50 0.30 -29.52 13.56
CA ASN A 50 -0.96 -30.00 14.12
C ASN A 50 -1.29 -31.44 13.66
N LYS A 51 -1.01 -31.76 12.40
CA LYS A 51 -1.19 -33.12 11.85
C LYS A 51 -0.18 -34.13 12.43
N THR A 52 1.03 -33.69 12.78
CA THR A 52 2.10 -34.55 13.31
C THR A 52 2.12 -34.59 14.84
N GLY A 53 1.57 -33.56 15.51
CA GLY A 53 1.39 -33.50 16.97
C GLY A 53 0.31 -34.45 17.52
N GLY A 54 -0.43 -35.12 16.64
CA GLY A 54 -1.28 -36.27 16.97
C GLY A 54 -0.51 -37.59 17.14
N ILE A 55 0.78 -37.65 16.80
CA ILE A 55 1.64 -38.80 17.07
C ILE A 55 2.39 -38.54 18.38
N LYS A 56 1.64 -38.53 19.49
CA LYS A 56 2.25 -38.78 20.80
C LYS A 56 2.65 -40.26 20.85
N GLY A 57 3.94 -40.50 20.62
CA GLY A 57 4.67 -41.68 21.04
C GLY A 57 5.37 -42.43 19.91
N PRO A 58 6.71 -42.41 19.83
CA PRO A 58 7.44 -43.62 19.49
C PRO A 58 7.57 -44.47 20.76
N LEU A 59 7.02 -45.69 20.71
CA LEU A 59 7.31 -46.86 21.55
C LEU A 59 7.02 -46.73 23.06
#